data_AF-J3CXU7-F1
#
_entry.id   AF-J3CXU7-F1
#
_cell.length_a   1.000
_cell.length_b   1.000
_cell.length_c   1.000
_cell.angle_alpha   90.00
_cell.angle_beta   90.00
_cell.angle_gamma   90.00
#
_symmetry.space_group_name_H-M   'P 1'
#
loop_
_entity.id
_entity.type
_entity.pdbx_description
1 polymer ?
#
loop_
_entity_poly.entity_id
_entity_poly.type
_entity_poly.pdbx_seq_one_letter_code
_entity_poly.pdbx_strand_id
1 'polypeptide(L)'
;ATGGHRPVPRIQLNYNDAIKSLVAAGYGATLLPHEDGASLPDARIQMRPLKPALWRQLGIAHRAENIERPTQHVLDVLWGFSLD
;
A
#
# COMPACT_ATOMS: atom_id res chain seq x y z
N ALA A 1 11.63 15.14 -21.95
CA ALA A 1 10.85 14.25 -21.07
C ALA A 1 9.96 13.38 -21.94
N THR A 2 10.32 12.12 -22.17
CA THR A 2 9.48 11.16 -22.89
C THR A 2 8.37 10.69 -21.93
N GLY A 3 7.11 10.87 -22.34
CA GLY A 3 5.92 10.75 -21.50
C GLY A 3 5.83 9.48 -20.65
N GLY A 4 5.23 9.61 -19.46
CA GLY A 4 5.09 8.53 -18.48
C GLY A 4 4.37 7.31 -19.06
N HIS A 5 4.92 6.12 -18.80
CA HIS A 5 4.33 4.85 -19.19
C HIS A 5 2.94 4.68 -18.55
N ARG A 6 1.94 4.30 -19.35
CA ARG A 6 0.58 4.00 -18.89
C ARG A 6 0.26 2.53 -19.16
N PRO A 7 0.81 1.59 -18.38
CA PRO A 7 0.50 0.18 -18.56
C PRO A 7 -0.99 -0.07 -18.31
N VAL A 8 -1.62 -0.86 -19.19
CA VAL A 8 -3.00 -1.31 -19.00
C VAL A 8 -2.96 -2.62 -18.21
N PRO A 9 -3.60 -2.70 -17.03
CA PRO A 9 -3.61 -3.91 -16.23
C PRO A 9 -4.41 -5.01 -16.96
N ARG A 10 -3.87 -6.24 -16.96
CA ARG A 10 -4.57 -7.41 -17.53
C ARG A 10 -5.65 -7.97 -16.60
N ILE A 11 -5.46 -7.79 -15.29
CA ILE A 11 -6.34 -8.24 -14.22
C ILE A 11 -6.32 -7.17 -13.12
N GLN A 12 -7.46 -6.98 -12.45
CA GLN A 12 -7.58 -6.16 -11.25
C GLN A 12 -8.14 -7.02 -10.10
N LEU A 13 -7.47 -6.98 -8.94
CA LEU A 13 -7.89 -7.64 -7.71
C LEU A 13 -7.74 -6.66 -6.54
N ASN A 14 -8.61 -6.78 -5.53
CA ASN A 14 -8.59 -5.92 -4.34
C ASN A 14 -8.01 -6.63 -3.10
N TYR A 15 -7.03 -7.52 -3.30
CA TYR A 15 -6.40 -8.26 -2.21
C TYR A 15 -4.92 -8.53 -2.53
N ASN A 16 -4.04 -7.85 -1.78
CA ASN A 16 -2.60 -7.81 -2.07
C ASN A 16 -1.94 -9.19 -2.01
N ASP A 17 -2.34 -10.06 -1.08
CA ASP A 17 -1.70 -11.36 -0.92
C ASP A 17 -2.06 -12.31 -2.07
N ALA A 18 -3.28 -12.24 -2.61
CA ALA A 18 -3.63 -12.96 -3.82
C ALA A 18 -2.83 -12.47 -5.03
N ILE A 19 -2.61 -11.16 -5.15
CA ILE A 19 -1.76 -10.58 -6.21
C ILE A 19 -0.32 -11.12 -6.08
N LYS A 20 0.26 -11.13 -4.87
CA LYS A 20 1.60 -11.69 -4.62
C LYS A 20 1.67 -13.17 -5.00
N SER A 21 0.66 -13.97 -4.64
CA SER A 21 0.59 -15.38 -5.03
C SER A 21 0.56 -15.58 -6.56
N LEU A 22 -0.17 -14.74 -7.29
CA LEU A 22 -0.19 -14.78 -8.77
C LEU A 22 1.17 -14.42 -9.38
N VAL A 23 1.86 -13.41 -8.82
CA VAL A 23 3.21 -13.02 -9.26
C VAL A 23 4.20 -14.16 -8.99
N ALA A 24 4.16 -14.78 -7.81
CA ALA A 24 4.99 -15.93 -7.47
C ALA A 24 4.70 -17.16 -8.36
N ALA A 25 3.48 -17.28 -8.88
CA ALA A 25 3.09 -18.31 -9.85
C ALA A 25 3.48 -17.98 -11.31
N GLY A 26 4.10 -16.82 -11.56
CA GLY A 26 4.57 -16.42 -12.89
C GLY A 26 3.54 -15.70 -13.76
N TYR A 27 2.44 -15.22 -13.19
CA TYR A 27 1.39 -14.53 -13.94
C TYR A 27 1.83 -13.16 -14.51
N GLY A 28 2.96 -12.64 -14.04
CA GLY A 28 3.56 -11.39 -14.51
C GLY A 28 4.04 -10.53 -13.36
N ALA A 29 4.16 -9.22 -13.62
CA ALA A 29 4.56 -8.22 -12.63
C ALA A 29 3.36 -7.47 -12.07
N THR A 30 3.52 -6.91 -10.88
CA THR A 30 2.54 -6.05 -10.22
C THR A 30 3.22 -4.82 -9.62
N LEU A 31 2.43 -3.78 -9.35
CA LEU A 31 2.85 -2.62 -8.56
C LEU A 31 2.03 -2.59 -7.27
N LEU A 32 2.70 -2.70 -6.13
CA LEU A 32 2.08 -2.65 -4.81
C LEU A 32 2.81 -1.60 -3.96
N PRO A 33 2.10 -0.86 -3.10
CA PRO A 33 2.73 -0.08 -2.04
C PRO A 33 3.63 -0.96 -1.17
N HIS A 34 4.78 -0.43 -0.76
CA HIS A 34 5.67 -1.06 0.19
C HIS A 34 5.59 -0.28 1.50
N GLU A 35 5.11 -0.94 2.55
CA GLU A 35 5.03 -0.37 3.90
C GLU A 35 6.25 -0.83 4.71
N ASP A 36 6.73 0.03 5.60
CA ASP A 36 7.82 -0.33 6.51
C ASP A 36 7.40 -1.51 7.42
N GLY A 37 8.32 -2.46 7.61
CA GLY A 37 8.06 -3.69 8.35
C GLY A 37 7.25 -4.74 7.59
N ALA A 38 6.94 -4.52 6.30
CA ALA A 38 6.30 -5.55 5.47
C ALA A 38 7.13 -6.85 5.44
N SER A 39 6.44 -7.98 5.49
CA SER A 39 7.08 -9.30 5.38
C SER A 39 7.88 -9.41 4.09
N LEU A 40 9.00 -10.13 4.18
CA LEU A 40 9.82 -10.43 3.01
C LEU A 40 8.95 -11.12 1.93
N PRO A 41 9.16 -10.79 0.65
CA PRO A 41 8.43 -11.41 -0.45
C PRO A 41 8.74 -12.92 -0.51
N ASP A 42 7.84 -13.70 -1.11
CA ASP A 42 8.13 -15.09 -1.51
C ASP A 42 9.46 -15.14 -2.29
N ALA A 43 10.30 -16.14 -2.05
CA ALA A 43 11.64 -16.26 -2.64
C ALA A 43 11.63 -16.26 -4.18
N ARG A 44 10.50 -16.56 -4.82
CA ARG A 44 10.30 -16.51 -6.27
C ARG A 44 10.04 -15.10 -6.80
N ILE A 45 9.76 -14.14 -5.92
CA ILE A 45 9.43 -12.76 -6.27
C ILE A 45 10.67 -11.89 -6.09
N GLN A 46 11.05 -11.19 -7.16
CA GLN A 46 12.04 -10.13 -7.09
C GLN A 46 11.35 -8.78 -6.92
N MET A 47 11.59 -8.09 -5.80
CA MET A 47 11.13 -6.71 -5.62
C MET A 47 12.10 -5.71 -6.24
N ARG A 48 11.56 -4.69 -6.90
CA ARG A 48 12.32 -3.59 -7.52
C ARG A 48 11.64 -2.26 -7.20
N PRO A 49 12.39 -1.23 -6.75
CA PRO A 49 11.82 0.09 -6.51
C PRO A 49 11.48 0.77 -7.84
N LEU A 50 10.42 1.58 -7.84
CA LEU A 50 10.07 2.43 -8.98
C LEU A 50 11.04 3.60 -9.12
N LYS A 51 11.29 4.00 -10.37
CA LYS A 51 12.04 5.20 -10.73
C LYS A 51 11.22 6.02 -11.74
N PRO A 52 10.72 7.21 -11.37
CA PRO A 52 10.82 7.84 -10.04
C PRO A 52 10.03 7.07 -8.96
N ALA A 53 10.37 7.29 -7.69
CA ALA A 53 9.60 6.76 -6.58
C ALA A 53 8.17 7.34 -6.61
N LEU A 54 7.18 6.50 -6.34
CA LEU A 54 5.79 6.91 -6.18
C LEU A 54 5.43 6.81 -4.70
N TRP A 55 5.01 7.94 -4.13
CA TRP A 55 4.59 8.04 -2.74
C TRP A 55 3.07 8.04 -2.65
N ARG A 56 2.54 7.35 -1.64
CA ARG A 56 1.12 7.39 -1.30
C ARG A 56 0.99 8.02 0.07
N GLN A 57 0.35 9.18 0.14
CA GLN A 57 -0.03 9.76 1.42
C GLN A 57 -1.18 8.92 2.01
N LEU A 58 -0.99 8.46 3.25
CA LEU A 58 -2.03 7.84 4.07
C LEU A 58 -2.55 8.88 5.07
N GLY A 59 -3.79 8.75 5.47
CA GLY A 59 -4.43 9.66 6.42
C GLY A 59 -5.57 8.97 7.15
N ILE A 60 -5.93 9.53 8.31
CA ILE A 60 -7.03 9.04 9.14
C ILE A 60 -8.24 9.93 8.89
N ALA A 61 -9.35 9.35 8.45
CA ALA A 61 -10.61 10.05 8.25
C ALA A 61 -11.58 9.70 9.38
N HIS A 62 -12.13 10.73 10.04
CA HIS A 62 -13.16 10.58 11.07
C HIS A 62 -14.22 11.68 10.95
N ARG A 63 -15.37 11.48 11.59
CA ARG A 63 -16.39 12.52 11.71
C ARG A 63 -15.84 13.69 12.53
N ALA A 64 -16.04 14.93 12.07
CA ALA A 64 -15.54 16.13 12.75
C ALA A 64 -16.34 16.48 14.02
N GLU A 65 -17.64 16.20 14.03
CA GLU A 65 -18.55 16.54 15.14
C GLU A 65 -19.00 15.31 15.92
N ASN A 66 -19.33 15.50 17.20
CA ASN A 66 -19.88 14.45 18.07
C ASN A 66 -19.00 13.19 18.13
N ILE A 67 -17.68 13.37 18.28
CA ILE A 67 -16.74 12.26 18.44
C ILE A 67 -16.98 11.62 19.81
N GLU A 68 -17.36 10.35 19.80
CA GLU A 68 -17.54 9.57 21.03
C GLU A 68 -16.19 9.32 21.71
N ARG A 69 -16.19 9.22 23.05
CA ARG A 69 -14.96 8.99 23.83
C ARG A 69 -14.14 7.77 23.35
N PRO A 70 -14.74 6.61 23.00
CA PRO A 70 -13.97 5.48 22.47
C PRO A 70 -13.28 5.82 21.14
N THR A 71 -13.96 6.55 20.25
CA THR A 71 -13.37 7.00 18.98
C THR A 71 -12.21 7.95 19.22
N GLN A 72 -12.35 8.93 20.13
CA GLN A 72 -11.27 9.84 20.49
C GLN A 72 -10.04 9.09 20.99
N HIS A 73 -10.23 8.10 21.86
CA HIS A 73 -9.12 7.29 22.38
C HIS A 73 -8.35 6.55 21.28
N VAL A 74 -9.06 5.95 20.31
CA VAL A 74 -8.41 5.29 19.17
C VAL A 74 -7.66 6.30 18.30
N LEU A 75 -8.22 7.49 18.06
CA LEU A 75 -7.54 8.55 17.30
C LEU A 75 -6.26 9.01 18.00
N ASP A 76 -6.30 9.23 19.32
CA ASP A 76 -5.12 9.63 20.11
C ASP A 76 -3.99 8.59 20.00
N VAL A 77 -4.35 7.30 20.04
CA VAL A 77 -3.40 6.19 19.86
C VAL A 77 -2.83 6.18 18.44
N LEU A 78 -3.69 6.27 17.42
CA LEU A 78 -3.25 6.22 16.01
C LEU A 78 -2.37 7.42 15.63
N TRP A 79 -2.67 8.62 16.13
CA TRP A 79 -1.83 9.80 15.92
C TRP A 79 -0.48 9.70 16.62
N GLY A 80 -0.38 8.96 17.73
CA GLY A 80 0.90 8.63 18.36
C GLY A 80 1.87 7.88 17.45
N PHE A 81 1.38 7.14 16.44
CA PHE A 81 2.21 6.44 15.45
C PHE A 81 2.54 7.30 14.22
N SER A 82 1.96 8.50 14.09
CA SER A 82 2.09 9.33 12.88
C SER A 82 3.27 10.31 12.92
N LEU A 83 4.09 10.30 13.99
CA LEU A 83 5.13 11.31 14.25
C LEU A 83 6.59 10.80 14.15
N ASP A 84 6.81 9.58 13.67
CA ASP A 84 8.15 9.05 13.36
C ASP A 84 8.39 9.03 11.83
#